data_AF-A0AAU0LFL3-F1
#
_entry.id   AF-A0AAU0LFL3-F1
#
_cell.length_a   1.000
_cell.length_b   1.000
_cell.length_c   1.000
_cell.angle_alpha   90.00
_cell.angle_beta   90.00
_cell.angle_gamma   90.00
#
_symmetry.space_group_name_H-M   'P 1'
#
loop_
_entity.id
_entity.type
_entity.pdbx_description
1 polymer ?
#
loop_
_entity_poly.entity_id
_entity_poly.type
_entity_poly.pdbx_seq_one_letter_code
_entity_poly.pdbx_strand_id
1 'polypeptide(L)'
;MTWQAHQLLAMVNLAVCLGIIWACICRLNSHVALAHKGARARYALLLAGALASGFQPTLFGTWPSGSDTFFSACLLADMLINVARWHGVGHPMRRQDDHEL
;
A
#
# COMPACT_ATOMS: atom_id res chain seq x y z
N MET A 1 13.23 -11.58 24.83
CA MET A 1 12.70 -11.97 23.50
C MET A 1 13.80 -12.77 22.82
N THR A 2 13.56 -14.04 22.48
CA THR A 2 14.58 -14.89 21.84
C THR A 2 14.87 -14.39 20.43
N TRP A 3 16.11 -14.58 19.94
CA TRP A 3 16.54 -14.15 18.60
C TRP A 3 15.61 -14.68 17.48
N GLN A 4 15.09 -15.89 17.65
CA GLN A 4 14.12 -16.50 16.75
C GLN A 4 12.80 -15.70 16.64
N ALA A 5 12.33 -15.09 17.73
CA ALA A 5 11.13 -14.27 17.72
C ALA A 5 11.30 -12.99 16.88
N HIS A 6 12.48 -12.37 16.94
CA HIS A 6 12.80 -11.20 16.10
C HIS A 6 12.84 -11.54 14.61
N GLN A 7 13.38 -12.71 14.26
CA GLN A 7 13.42 -13.18 12.87
C GLN A 7 12.02 -13.48 12.32
N LEU A 8 11.18 -14.18 13.09
CA LEU A 8 9.78 -14.42 12.73
C LEU A 8 9.01 -13.12 12.51
N LEU A 9 9.17 -12.16 13.42
CA LEU A 9 8.50 -10.87 13.32
C LEU A 9 8.97 -10.07 12.10
N ALA A 10 10.27 -10.09 11.81
CA ALA A 10 10.83 -9.45 10.63
C ALA A 10 10.33 -10.09 9.32
N MET A 11 10.23 -11.42 9.27
CA MET A 11 9.65 -12.13 8.12
C MET A 11 8.18 -11.77 7.90
N VAL A 12 7.38 -11.69 8.98
CA VAL A 12 5.98 -11.29 8.90
C VAL A 12 5.85 -9.84 8.44
N ASN A 13 6.61 -8.90 9.03
CA ASN A 13 6.58 -7.50 8.61
C ASN A 13 6.97 -7.35 7.13
N LEU A 14 8.00 -8.08 6.69
CA LEU A 14 8.44 -8.07 5.30
C LEU A 14 7.37 -8.63 4.35
N ALA A 15 6.70 -9.72 4.73
CA ALA A 15 5.59 -10.28 3.95
C ALA A 15 4.40 -9.30 3.82
N VAL A 16 4.04 -8.63 4.92
CA VAL A 16 3.00 -7.59 4.92
C VAL A 16 3.40 -6.41 4.02
N CYS A 17 4.64 -5.93 4.15
CA CYS A 17 5.15 -4.84 3.32
C CYS A 17 5.18 -5.21 1.83
N LEU A 18 5.53 -6.45 1.48
CA LEU A 18 5.45 -6.94 0.10
C LEU A 18 4.01 -6.92 -0.44
N GLY A 19 3.03 -7.29 0.38
CA GLY A 19 1.61 -7.18 0.02
C GLY A 19 1.19 -5.74 -0.27
N ILE A 20 1.65 -4.78 0.55
CA ILE A 20 1.39 -3.35 0.33
C ILE A 20 2.06 -2.88 -0.97
N ILE A 21 3.34 -3.22 -1.18
CA ILE A 21 4.09 -2.87 -2.38
C ILE A 21 3.38 -3.37 -3.64
N TRP A 22 2.97 -4.64 -3.64
CA TRP A 22 2.23 -5.25 -4.74
C TRP A 22 0.93 -4.49 -5.03
N ALA A 23 0.11 -4.25 -4.00
CA ALA A 23 -1.15 -3.51 -4.13
C ALA A 23 -0.93 -2.07 -4.64
N CYS A 24 0.10 -1.38 -4.15
CA CYS A 24 0.48 -0.05 -4.61
C CYS A 24 0.89 -0.05 -6.08
N ILE A 25 1.69 -1.01 -6.55
CA ILE A 25 2.10 -1.12 -7.95
C ILE A 25 0.88 -1.37 -8.85
N CYS A 26 0.01 -2.31 -8.48
CA CYS A 26 -1.22 -2.58 -9.23
C CYS A 26 -2.09 -1.33 -9.38
N ARG A 27 -2.23 -0.54 -8.31
CA ARG A 27 -3.01 0.70 -8.34
C ARG A 27 -2.30 1.85 -9.04
N LEU A 28 -0.98 1.95 -8.93
CA LEU A 28 -0.17 2.97 -9.61
C LEU A 28 -0.21 2.79 -11.14
N ASN A 29 -0.27 1.54 -11.60
CA ASN A 29 -0.40 1.20 -13.01
C ASN A 29 -1.84 1.38 -13.55
N SER A 30 -2.84 1.62 -12.68
CA SER A 30 -4.21 1.83 -13.13
C SER A 30 -4.38 3.21 -13.81
N HIS A 31 -5.17 3.25 -14.89
CA HIS A 31 -5.45 4.47 -15.65
C HIS A 31 -6.06 5.60 -14.80
N VAL A 32 -6.79 5.25 -13.72
CA VAL A 32 -7.38 6.20 -12.77
C VAL A 32 -6.31 6.96 -11.98
N ALA A 33 -5.19 6.30 -11.62
CA ALA A 33 -4.08 6.94 -10.92
C ALA A 33 -3.27 7.88 -11.83
N LEU A 34 -3.21 7.58 -13.14
CA LEU A 34 -2.62 8.48 -14.13
C LEU A 34 -3.47 9.75 -14.30
N ALA A 35 -4.81 9.62 -14.25
CA ALA A 35 -5.73 10.75 -14.34
C ALA A 35 -5.74 11.62 -13.06
N HIS A 36 -5.62 11.02 -11.88
CA HIS A 36 -5.71 11.73 -10.59
C HIS A 36 -4.37 11.76 -9.85
N LYS A 37 -3.62 12.85 -10.02
CA LYS A 37 -2.29 13.06 -9.39
C LYS A 37 -2.29 12.89 -7.87
N GLY A 38 -3.39 13.23 -7.19
CA GLY A 38 -3.54 13.06 -5.74
C GLY A 38 -3.58 11.59 -5.30
N ALA A 39 -4.29 10.74 -6.04
CA ALA A 39 -4.32 9.30 -5.77
C ALA A 39 -2.94 8.68 -5.99
N ARG A 40 -2.24 9.09 -7.06
CA ARG A 40 -0.87 8.70 -7.36
C ARG A 40 0.10 9.04 -6.22
N ALA A 41 0.02 10.26 -5.69
CA ALA A 41 0.88 10.68 -4.58
C ALA A 41 0.65 9.85 -3.32
N ARG A 42 -0.61 9.56 -2.96
CA ARG A 42 -0.93 8.72 -1.78
C ARG A 42 -0.36 7.31 -1.89
N TYR A 43 -0.53 6.64 -3.04
CA TYR A 43 0.02 5.29 -3.24
C TYR A 43 1.54 5.29 -3.32
N ALA A 44 2.16 6.33 -3.89
CA ALA A 44 3.62 6.46 -3.91
C ALA A 44 4.20 6.64 -2.49
N LEU A 45 3.54 7.44 -1.64
CA LEU A 45 3.95 7.60 -0.24
C LEU A 45 3.80 6.29 0.56
N LEU A 46 2.69 5.57 0.37
CA LEU A 46 2.49 4.26 0.99
C LEU A 46 3.52 3.23 0.51
N LEU A 47 3.86 3.23 -0.77
CA LEU A 47 4.91 2.39 -1.35
C LEU A 47 6.27 2.68 -0.71
N ALA A 48 6.64 3.95 -0.61
CA ALA A 48 7.89 4.37 0.01
C ALA A 48 7.95 3.98 1.49
N GLY A 49 6.85 4.16 2.24
CA GLY A 49 6.75 3.76 3.64
C GLY A 49 6.87 2.24 3.83
N ALA A 50 6.20 1.45 2.99
CA ALA A 50 6.28 -0.01 3.03
C ALA A 50 7.69 -0.52 2.68
N LEU A 51 8.38 0.09 1.72
CA LEU A 51 9.78 -0.22 1.43
C LEU A 51 10.69 0.12 2.62
N ALA A 52 10.53 1.31 3.20
CA ALA A 52 11.32 1.74 4.35
C ALA A 52 11.11 0.83 5.58
N SER A 53 9.86 0.41 5.85
CA SER A 53 9.54 -0.49 6.96
C SER A 53 9.95 -1.95 6.69
N GLY A 54 9.75 -2.45 5.47
CA GLY A 54 10.15 -3.81 5.10
C GLY A 54 11.67 -4.00 5.10
N PHE A 55 12.42 -2.99 4.66
CA PHE A 55 13.89 -2.97 4.65
C PHE A 55 14.48 -2.25 5.88
N GLN A 56 13.70 -2.06 6.94
CA GLN A 56 14.15 -1.42 8.17
C GLN A 56 15.47 -1.97 8.76
N PRO A 57 15.70 -3.30 8.82
CA PRO A 57 16.97 -3.84 9.33
C PRO A 57 18.17 -3.51 8.43
N THR A 58 17.98 -3.41 7.12
CA THR A 58 19.07 -3.09 6.17
C THR A 58 19.31 -1.59 6.00
N LEU A 59 18.25 -0.77 6.09
CA LEU A 59 18.34 0.68 5.86
C LEU A 59 18.68 1.46 7.14
N PHE A 60 18.15 1.02 8.28
CA PHE A 60 18.27 1.75 9.55
C PHE A 60 19.01 0.96 10.63
N GLY A 61 19.39 -0.30 10.38
CA GLY A 61 20.02 -1.15 11.38
C GLY A 61 19.12 -1.48 12.57
N THR A 62 17.82 -1.23 12.47
CA THR A 62 16.84 -1.47 13.53
C THR A 62 15.92 -2.62 13.18
N TRP A 63 15.56 -3.42 14.18
CA TRP A 63 14.64 -4.53 13.99
C TRP A 63 13.20 -4.03 14.08
N PRO A 64 12.30 -4.53 13.21
CA PRO A 64 10.89 -4.19 13.28
C PRO A 64 10.31 -4.67 14.62
N SER A 65 9.49 -3.80 15.23
CA SER A 65 8.79 -4.09 16.46
C SER A 65 7.41 -4.70 16.21
N GLY A 66 6.77 -5.20 17.29
CA GLY A 66 5.40 -5.71 17.20
C GLY A 66 4.40 -4.63 16.76
N SER A 67 4.61 -3.40 17.23
CA SER A 67 3.81 -2.24 16.83
C SER A 67 3.97 -1.88 15.36
N ASP A 68 5.19 -1.94 14.81
CA ASP A 68 5.44 -1.64 13.40
C ASP A 68 4.73 -2.65 12.49
N THR A 69 4.82 -3.93 12.87
CA THR A 69 4.17 -5.03 12.14
C THR A 69 2.65 -4.91 12.19
N PHE A 70 2.09 -4.59 13.37
CA PHE A 70 0.65 -4.37 13.53
C PHE A 70 0.14 -3.18 12.73
N PHE A 71 0.87 -2.05 12.77
CA PHE A 71 0.53 -0.87 11.99
C PHE A 71 0.54 -1.16 10.47
N SER A 72 1.59 -1.81 9.97
CA SER A 72 1.67 -2.24 8.58
C SER A 72 0.51 -3.19 8.19
N ALA A 73 0.12 -4.10 9.09
CA ALA A 73 -1.03 -4.98 8.87
C ALA A 73 -2.35 -4.20 8.76
N CYS A 74 -2.55 -3.17 9.60
CA CYS A 74 -3.71 -2.29 9.50
C CYS A 74 -3.73 -1.51 8.17
N LEU A 75 -2.58 -1.02 7.69
CA LEU A 75 -2.50 -0.37 6.38
C LEU A 75 -2.86 -1.33 5.24
N LEU A 76 -2.36 -2.57 5.29
CA LEU A 76 -2.74 -3.60 4.32
C LEU A 76 -4.26 -3.88 4.37
N ALA A 77 -4.84 -3.98 5.57
CA ALA A 77 -6.28 -4.20 5.75
C ALA A 77 -7.12 -3.03 5.20
N ASP A 78 -6.72 -1.78 5.43
CA ASP A 78 -7.37 -0.60 4.84
C ASP A 78 -7.36 -0.66 3.31
N MET A 79 -6.24 -1.07 2.70
CA MET A 79 -6.13 -1.22 1.25
C MET A 79 -7.04 -2.32 0.71
N LEU A 80 -7.19 -3.44 1.44
CA LEU A 80 -8.05 -4.57 1.09
C LEU A 80 -9.53 -4.20 1.19
N ILE A 81 -9.95 -3.53 2.27
CA ILE A 81 -11.32 -3.03 2.43
C ILE A 81 -11.65 -2.04 1.31
N ASN A 82 -10.72 -1.13 1.02
CA ASN A 82 -10.87 -0.18 -0.06
C ASN A 82 -10.64 -0.81 -1.45
N VAL A 83 -10.37 -2.10 -1.61
CA VAL A 83 -10.24 -2.74 -2.93
C VAL A 83 -11.60 -2.90 -3.61
N ALA A 84 -12.62 -3.29 -2.85
CA ALA A 84 -13.98 -3.49 -3.36
C ALA A 84 -14.57 -2.20 -3.94
N ARG A 85 -14.27 -1.06 -3.30
CA ARG A 85 -14.71 0.26 -3.80
C ARG A 85 -14.20 0.54 -5.21
N TRP A 86 -13.01 0.07 -5.58
CA TRP A 86 -12.41 0.37 -6.88
C TRP A 86 -12.83 -0.61 -7.98
N HIS A 87 -13.15 -1.86 -7.63
CA HIS A 87 -13.81 -2.76 -8.57
C HIS A 87 -15.25 -2.32 -8.88
N GLY A 88 -15.93 -1.64 -7.95
CA GLY A 88 -17.28 -1.14 -8.14
C GLY A 88 -17.41 0.12 -9.02
N VAL A 89 -16.34 0.92 -9.20
CA VAL A 89 -16.38 2.15 -10.05
C VAL A 89 -16.05 1.87 -11.52
N GLY A 90 -16.25 0.63 -11.98
CA GLY A 90 -16.11 0.24 -13.38
C GLY A 90 -17.07 0.96 -14.34
N HIS A 91 -18.03 1.74 -13.85
CA HIS A 91 -18.73 2.71 -14.68
C HIS A 91 -17.93 4.00 -14.75
N PRO A 92 -17.33 4.34 -15.91
CA PRO A 92 -16.80 5.68 -16.10
C PRO A 92 -17.96 6.65 -15.87
N MET A 93 -17.78 7.65 -14.99
CA MET A 93 -18.61 8.84 -15.09
C MET A 93 -18.34 9.44 -16.46
N ARG A 94 -19.22 9.14 -17.42
CA ARG A 94 -19.31 9.84 -18.69
C ARG A 94 -19.44 11.32 -18.33
N ARG A 95 -18.42 12.11 -18.67
CA ARG A 95 -18.45 13.56 -18.58
C ARG A 95 -19.75 14.04 -19.24
N GLN A 96 -20.61 14.70 -18.47
CA GLN A 96 -21.96 15.07 -18.88
C GLN A 96 -21.99 16.44 -19.58
N ASP A 97 -20.87 16.85 -20.21
CA ASP A 97 -20.69 18.22 -20.74
C ASP A 97 -20.76 18.30 -22.28
N ASP A 98 -21.05 17.20 -23.00
CA ASP A 98 -21.08 17.20 -24.48
C ASP A 98 -22.47 17.53 -25.07
N HIS A 99 -23.33 18.23 -24.32
CA HIS A 99 -24.74 18.43 -24.66
C HIS A 99 -25.14 19.87 -24.96
N GLU A 100 -24.24 20.75 -25.39
CA GLU A 100 -24.68 22.05 -25.95
C GLU A 100 -23.90 22.37 -27.24
N LEU A 101 -24.45 21.86 -28.34
CA LEU A 101 -24.21 22.26 -29.72
C LEU A 101 -25.40 23.11 -30.19
#